data_AF-A0A3A6JNX9-F1
#
_entry.id   AF-A0A3A6JNX9-F1
#
_cell.length_a   1.000
_cell.length_b   1.000
_cell.length_c   1.000
_cell.angle_alpha   90.00
_cell.angle_beta   90.00
_cell.angle_gamma   90.00
#
_symmetry.space_group_name_H-M   'P 1'
#
loop_
_entity.id
_entity.type
_entity.pdbx_description
1 polymer ?
#
loop_
_entity_poly.entity_id
_entity_poly.type
_entity_poly.pdbx_seq_one_letter_code
_entity_poly.pdbx_strand_id
1 'polypeptide(L)'
;MKKKLHTTKIVAQYLDLSERRVRQLRDEGVLEEKAPGLYDLRSSVRRYINYLRGDEGGKADLNEERAKLTKEKRIAAETENKVRNGELYRKSDIMTGMTTIVMNLRSRLLALPNKLAANIAKLDGDEDKIMDLLQSSLHEIMEEFSNYQVALERPKDDEDEQDGEKTG
;
A
#
# COMPACT_ATOMS: atom_id res chain seq x y z
N MET A 1 -20.08 38.72 35.28
CA MET A 1 -19.99 39.74 34.21
C MET A 1 -21.35 39.83 33.52
N LYS A 2 -22.00 41.00 33.48
CA LYS A 2 -23.25 41.17 32.74
C LYS A 2 -22.98 40.88 31.25
N LYS A 3 -23.67 39.90 30.67
CA LYS A 3 -23.60 39.64 29.22
C LYS A 3 -24.30 40.80 28.50
N LYS A 4 -23.51 41.65 27.86
CA LYS A 4 -24.04 42.73 27.01
C LYS A 4 -24.32 42.11 25.64
N LEU A 5 -25.58 42.15 25.23
CA LEU A 5 -25.99 41.71 23.90
C LEU A 5 -25.83 42.86 22.91
N HIS A 6 -25.45 42.49 21.69
CA HIS A 6 -25.12 43.42 20.62
C HIS A 6 -25.95 43.12 19.38
N THR A 7 -26.34 44.16 18.65
CA THR A 7 -27.12 44.02 17.42
C THR A 7 -26.28 43.45 16.29
N THR A 8 -26.95 42.91 15.25
CA THR A 8 -26.31 42.42 14.02
C THR A 8 -25.31 43.43 13.45
N LYS A 9 -25.64 44.73 13.48
CA LYS A 9 -24.77 45.81 13.00
C LYS A 9 -23.44 45.88 13.74
N ILE A 10 -23.47 45.76 15.08
CA ILE A 10 -22.25 45.80 15.89
C ILE A 10 -21.41 44.55 15.63
N VAL A 11 -22.05 43.37 15.56
CA VAL A 11 -21.33 42.13 15.26
C VAL A 11 -20.68 42.17 13.88
N ALA A 12 -21.40 42.69 12.88
CA ALA A 12 -20.90 42.89 11.52
C ALA A 12 -19.63 43.76 11.51
N GLN A 13 -19.65 44.89 12.21
CA GLN A 13 -18.48 45.77 12.32
C GLN A 13 -17.29 45.10 13.03
N TYR A 14 -17.53 44.33 14.09
CA TYR A 14 -16.46 43.68 14.86
C TYR A 14 -15.85 42.47 14.16
N LEU A 15 -16.62 41.76 13.35
CA LEU A 15 -16.16 40.61 12.58
C LEU A 15 -15.68 40.99 11.17
N ASP A 16 -15.74 42.28 10.81
CA ASP A 16 -15.45 42.80 9.47
C ASP A 16 -16.29 42.11 8.37
N LEU A 17 -17.61 42.03 8.63
CA LEU A 17 -18.59 41.38 7.76
C LEU A 17 -19.72 42.34 7.39
N SER A 18 -20.45 42.02 6.33
CA SER A 18 -21.76 42.65 6.08
C SER A 18 -22.83 42.08 7.01
N GLU A 19 -23.84 42.88 7.36
CA GLU A 19 -24.99 42.38 8.16
C GLU A 19 -25.69 41.19 7.48
N ARG A 20 -25.74 41.19 6.14
CA ARG A 20 -26.24 40.07 5.35
C ARG A 20 -25.44 38.80 5.62
N ARG A 21 -24.10 38.89 5.63
CA ARG A 21 -23.23 37.74 5.91
C ARG A 21 -23.38 37.25 7.34
N VAL A 22 -23.60 38.14 8.32
CA VAL A 22 -23.88 37.75 9.71
C VAL A 22 -25.19 36.94 9.81
N ARG A 23 -26.25 37.36 9.12
CA ARG A 23 -27.53 36.61 9.08
C ARG A 23 -27.36 35.25 8.39
N GLN A 24 -26.62 35.22 7.27
CA GLN A 24 -26.32 33.97 6.58
C GLN A 24 -25.56 33.00 7.49
N LEU A 25 -24.52 33.46 8.19
CA LEU A 25 -23.76 32.62 9.14
C LEU A 25 -24.61 32.15 10.33
N ARG A 26 -25.64 32.92 10.72
CA ARG A 26 -26.63 32.45 11.71
C ARG A 26 -27.49 31.34 11.12
N ASP A 27 -28.00 31.51 9.91
CA ASP A 27 -28.86 30.52 9.24
C ASP A 27 -28.09 29.21 8.94
N GLU A 28 -26.79 29.33 8.66
CA GLU A 28 -25.83 28.22 8.54
C GLU A 28 -25.47 27.57 9.90
N GLY A 29 -25.97 28.09 11.02
CA GLY A 29 -25.72 27.57 12.37
C GLY A 29 -24.34 27.93 12.96
N VAL A 30 -23.55 28.73 12.26
CA VAL A 30 -22.21 29.17 12.68
C VAL A 30 -22.30 30.20 13.81
N LEU A 31 -23.18 31.19 13.67
CA LEU A 31 -23.43 32.22 14.69
C LEU A 31 -24.75 31.96 15.42
N GLU A 32 -24.79 32.27 16.72
CA GLU A 32 -25.94 31.99 17.57
C GLU A 32 -26.55 33.29 18.13
N GLU A 33 -27.83 33.52 17.84
CA GLU A 33 -28.60 34.59 18.47
C GLU A 33 -29.00 34.21 19.90
N LYS A 34 -28.89 35.16 20.84
CA LYS A 34 -29.37 34.99 22.23
C LYS A 34 -30.77 35.55 22.44
N ALA A 35 -31.18 36.45 21.56
CA ALA A 35 -32.53 36.96 21.38
C ALA A 35 -32.64 37.47 19.94
N PRO A 36 -33.85 37.72 19.40
CA PRO A 36 -34.03 38.12 18.00
C PRO A 36 -33.13 39.32 17.62
N GLY A 37 -32.19 39.08 16.70
CA GLY A 37 -31.24 40.09 16.21
C GLY A 37 -30.15 40.53 17.22
N LEU A 38 -30.02 39.81 18.32
CA LEU A 38 -29.10 40.11 19.44
C LEU A 38 -28.13 38.96 19.70
N TYR A 39 -26.86 39.30 19.81
CA TYR A 39 -25.75 38.35 19.89
C TYR A 39 -24.83 38.64 21.08
N ASP A 40 -24.21 37.59 21.61
CA ASP A 40 -23.08 37.73 22.53
C ASP A 40 -21.79 37.87 21.72
N LEU A 41 -21.17 39.05 21.77
CA LEU A 41 -20.03 39.38 20.92
C LEU A 41 -18.84 38.42 21.10
N ARG A 42 -18.54 38.05 22.35
CA ARG A 42 -17.43 37.15 22.67
C ARG A 42 -17.67 35.75 22.11
N SER A 43 -18.89 35.24 22.22
CA SER A 43 -19.32 33.97 21.65
C SER A 43 -19.25 34.01 20.12
N SER A 44 -19.77 35.07 19.49
CA SER A 44 -19.77 35.24 18.04
C SER A 44 -18.35 35.28 17.45
N VAL A 45 -17.43 36.02 18.06
CA VAL A 45 -16.01 36.07 17.63
C VAL A 45 -15.37 34.68 17.69
N ARG A 46 -15.54 33.95 18.80
CA ARG A 46 -14.95 32.61 18.94
C ARG A 46 -15.49 31.63 17.91
N ARG A 47 -16.81 31.59 17.73
CA ARG A 47 -17.46 30.72 16.74
C ARG A 47 -17.04 31.06 15.32
N TYR A 48 -16.93 32.35 14.99
CA TYR A 48 -16.47 32.79 13.68
C TYR A 48 -14.98 32.42 13.42
N ILE A 49 -14.11 32.57 14.42
CA ILE A 49 -12.70 32.14 14.31
C ILE A 49 -12.62 30.62 14.09
N ASN A 50 -13.42 29.83 14.81
CA ASN A 50 -13.43 28.38 14.63
C ASN A 50 -13.94 27.99 13.23
N TYR A 51 -14.99 28.66 12.75
CA TYR A 51 -15.47 28.51 11.38
C TYR A 51 -14.39 28.80 10.34
N LEU A 52 -13.65 29.91 10.49
CA LEU A 52 -12.54 30.25 9.59
C LEU A 52 -11.39 29.24 9.64
N ARG A 53 -11.17 28.61 10.79
CA ARG A 53 -10.17 27.53 10.96
C ARG A 53 -10.62 26.20 10.35
N GLY A 54 -11.82 26.13 9.76
CA GLY A 54 -12.39 24.89 9.24
C GLY A 54 -12.95 23.98 10.34
N ASP A 55 -12.97 24.44 11.59
CA ASP A 55 -13.48 23.70 12.74
C ASP A 55 -15.02 23.80 12.78
N GLU A 56 -15.67 23.37 11.70
CA GLU A 56 -17.09 23.01 11.68
C GLU A 56 -17.26 21.70 12.48
N GLY A 57 -16.99 21.74 13.79
CA GLY A 57 -17.30 20.69 14.77
C GLY A 57 -17.23 19.26 14.22
N GLY A 58 -16.08 18.87 13.65
CA GLY A 58 -15.82 17.52 13.14
C GLY A 58 -15.77 17.30 11.62
N LYS A 59 -16.13 18.27 10.76
CA LYS A 59 -16.08 18.06 9.29
C LYS A 59 -14.69 18.23 8.64
N ALA A 60 -13.84 19.11 9.15
CA ALA A 60 -12.47 19.23 8.64
C ALA A 60 -11.67 17.96 8.94
N ASP A 61 -11.88 17.37 10.12
CA ASP A 61 -11.27 16.10 10.53
C ASP A 61 -11.67 14.97 9.57
N LEU A 62 -12.96 14.87 9.23
CA LEU A 62 -13.46 13.87 8.27
C LEU A 62 -12.89 14.05 6.84
N ASN A 63 -12.69 15.29 6.37
CA ASN A 63 -12.09 15.51 5.05
C ASN A 63 -10.58 15.22 5.06
N GLU A 64 -9.88 15.54 6.15
CA GLU A 64 -8.46 15.22 6.30
C GLU A 64 -8.23 13.71 6.43
N GLU A 65 -9.05 13.01 7.22
CA GLU A 65 -9.04 11.54 7.32
C GLU A 65 -9.38 10.88 6.00
N ARG A 66 -10.39 11.38 5.26
CA ARG A 66 -10.70 10.88 3.91
C ARG A 66 -9.55 11.08 2.95
N ALA A 67 -8.89 12.24 2.97
CA ALA A 67 -7.73 12.50 2.13
C ALA A 67 -6.54 11.57 2.47
N LYS A 68 -6.29 11.31 3.76
CA LYS A 68 -5.29 10.32 4.22
C LYS A 68 -5.66 8.91 3.74
N LEU A 69 -6.91 8.49 3.94
CA LEU A 69 -7.40 7.18 3.50
C LEU A 69 -7.31 7.01 1.97
N THR A 70 -7.66 8.02 1.19
CA THR A 70 -7.54 7.99 -0.28
C THR A 70 -6.08 7.87 -0.71
N LYS A 71 -5.17 8.58 -0.03
CA LYS A 71 -3.72 8.48 -0.29
C LYS A 71 -3.20 7.07 0.03
N GLU A 72 -3.59 6.49 1.15
CA GLU A 72 -3.23 5.13 1.54
C GLU A 72 -3.81 4.08 0.58
N LYS A 73 -5.08 4.20 0.20
CA LYS A 73 -5.72 3.33 -0.81
C LYS A 73 -5.00 3.39 -2.15
N ARG A 74 -4.58 4.59 -2.59
CA ARG A 74 -3.78 4.75 -3.82
C ARG A 74 -2.43 4.04 -3.71
N ILE A 75 -1.75 4.17 -2.57
CA ILE A 75 -0.45 3.51 -2.33
C ILE A 75 -0.62 1.98 -2.28
N ALA A 76 -1.68 1.49 -1.64
CA ALA A 76 -2.01 0.08 -1.60
C ALA A 76 -2.25 -0.46 -3.01
N ALA A 77 -3.10 0.18 -3.80
CA ALA A 77 -3.36 -0.20 -5.19
C ALA A 77 -2.09 -0.12 -6.07
N GLU A 78 -1.25 0.90 -5.89
CA GLU A 78 0.02 1.03 -6.61
C GLU A 78 1.00 -0.09 -6.25
N THR A 79 1.07 -0.46 -4.97
CA THR A 79 1.91 -1.56 -4.47
C THR A 79 1.40 -2.90 -4.99
N GLU A 80 0.09 -3.12 -4.97
CA GLU A 80 -0.56 -4.31 -5.50
C GLU A 80 -0.33 -4.45 -7.01
N ASN A 81 -0.43 -3.35 -7.77
CA ASN A 81 -0.13 -3.34 -9.19
C ASN A 81 1.34 -3.68 -9.48
N LYS A 82 2.28 -3.16 -8.68
CA LYS A 82 3.71 -3.51 -8.79
C LYS A 82 3.98 -4.97 -8.44
N VAL A 83 3.25 -5.51 -7.48
CA VAL A 83 3.28 -6.95 -7.16
C VAL A 83 2.72 -7.73 -8.36
N ARG A 84 1.55 -7.40 -8.89
CA ARG A 84 0.91 -8.09 -10.03
C ARG A 84 1.77 -8.06 -11.30
N ASN A 85 2.43 -6.94 -11.58
CA ASN A 85 3.33 -6.78 -12.73
C ASN A 85 4.69 -7.48 -12.57
N GLY A 86 4.93 -8.17 -11.45
CA GLY A 86 6.19 -8.89 -11.21
C GLY A 86 7.35 -8.03 -10.76
N GLU A 87 7.13 -6.73 -10.47
CA GLU A 87 8.19 -5.81 -10.03
C GLU A 87 8.53 -5.94 -8.53
N LEU A 88 7.60 -6.46 -7.71
CA LEU A 88 7.78 -6.63 -6.27
C LEU A 88 7.52 -8.08 -5.84
N TYR A 89 8.56 -8.78 -5.41
CA TYR A 89 8.45 -10.11 -4.79
C TYR A 89 8.37 -9.99 -3.27
N ARG A 90 7.56 -10.84 -2.62
CA ARG A 90 7.62 -10.96 -1.16
C ARG A 90 8.93 -11.68 -0.79
N LYS A 91 9.51 -11.29 0.34
CA LYS A 91 10.72 -11.93 0.87
C LYS A 91 10.53 -13.45 1.05
N SER A 92 9.33 -13.88 1.47
CA SER A 92 8.97 -15.30 1.60
C SER A 92 9.15 -16.07 0.29
N ASP A 93 8.70 -15.49 -0.82
CA ASP A 93 8.60 -16.17 -2.11
C ASP A 93 9.99 -16.36 -2.71
N ILE A 94 10.84 -15.33 -2.59
CA ILE A 94 12.26 -15.42 -2.95
C ILE A 94 12.96 -16.50 -2.12
N MET A 95 12.74 -16.51 -0.80
CA MET A 95 13.39 -17.47 0.09
C MET A 95 12.98 -18.91 -0.23
N THR A 96 11.70 -19.14 -0.52
CA THR A 96 11.18 -20.46 -0.92
C THR A 96 11.78 -20.89 -2.25
N GLY A 97 11.72 -20.04 -3.28
CA GLY A 97 12.29 -20.34 -4.60
C GLY A 97 13.80 -20.65 -4.52
N MET A 98 14.55 -19.83 -3.79
CA MET A 98 15.99 -20.03 -3.59
C MET A 98 16.29 -21.32 -2.81
N THR A 99 15.50 -21.64 -1.79
CA THR A 99 15.65 -22.89 -1.03
C THR A 99 15.41 -24.11 -1.93
N THR A 100 14.37 -24.08 -2.76
CA THR A 100 14.07 -25.14 -3.73
C THR A 100 15.22 -25.32 -4.72
N ILE A 101 15.74 -24.23 -5.28
CA ILE A 101 16.88 -24.24 -6.21
C ILE A 101 18.11 -24.90 -5.56
N VAL A 102 18.47 -24.49 -4.34
CA VAL A 102 19.63 -25.04 -3.61
C VAL A 102 19.43 -26.51 -3.26
N MET A 103 18.23 -26.91 -2.86
CA MET A 103 17.93 -28.31 -2.52
C MET A 103 17.99 -29.23 -3.75
N ASN A 104 17.49 -28.76 -4.90
CA ASN A 104 17.57 -29.49 -6.16
C ASN A 104 19.03 -29.66 -6.61
N LEU A 105 19.84 -28.61 -6.54
CA LEU A 105 21.27 -28.69 -6.83
C LEU A 105 21.99 -29.69 -5.91
N ARG A 106 21.74 -29.59 -4.60
CA ARG A 106 22.30 -30.51 -3.60
C ARG A 106 21.96 -31.96 -3.92
N SER A 107 20.70 -32.26 -4.25
CA SER A 107 20.26 -33.61 -4.59
C SER A 107 21.01 -34.16 -5.80
N ARG A 108 21.15 -33.37 -6.88
CA ARG A 108 21.87 -33.78 -8.09
C ARG A 108 23.36 -34.00 -7.85
N LEU A 109 24.01 -33.11 -7.10
CA LEU A 109 25.43 -33.27 -6.75
C LEU A 109 25.70 -34.53 -5.92
N LEU A 110 24.77 -34.92 -5.03
CA LEU A 110 24.89 -36.17 -4.27
C LEU A 110 24.64 -37.41 -5.13
N ALA A 111 23.85 -37.30 -6.20
CA ALA A 111 23.57 -38.39 -7.13
C ALA A 111 24.70 -38.59 -8.17
N LEU A 112 25.48 -37.55 -8.46
CA LEU A 112 26.57 -37.57 -9.46
C LEU A 112 27.53 -38.75 -9.30
N PRO A 113 28.13 -39.01 -8.11
CA PRO A 113 29.09 -40.10 -7.96
C PRO A 113 28.52 -41.45 -8.34
N ASN A 114 27.28 -41.74 -7.96
CA ASN A 114 26.59 -42.98 -8.30
C ASN A 114 26.32 -43.09 -9.80
N LYS A 115 25.90 -42.00 -10.46
CA LYS A 115 25.67 -41.95 -11.92
C LYS A 115 26.97 -42.16 -12.70
N LEU A 116 28.06 -41.58 -12.21
CA LEU A 116 29.36 -41.58 -12.89
C LEU A 116 30.15 -42.87 -12.66
N ALA A 117 30.02 -43.53 -11.50
CA ALA A 117 30.81 -44.71 -11.16
C ALA A 117 30.74 -45.82 -12.23
N ALA A 118 29.54 -46.11 -12.74
CA ALA A 118 29.34 -47.14 -13.77
C ALA A 118 29.95 -46.77 -15.13
N ASN A 119 30.03 -45.47 -15.44
CA ASN A 119 30.62 -44.99 -16.69
C ASN A 119 32.14 -44.89 -16.59
N ILE A 120 32.66 -44.39 -15.46
CA ILE A 120 34.10 -44.35 -15.17
C ILE A 120 34.70 -45.75 -15.18
N ALA A 121 34.02 -46.74 -14.60
CA ALA A 121 34.47 -48.13 -14.61
C ALA A 121 34.65 -48.72 -16.03
N LYS A 122 33.96 -48.18 -17.04
CA LYS A 122 34.06 -48.62 -18.45
C LYS A 122 35.19 -47.93 -19.22
N LEU A 123 35.77 -46.86 -18.67
CA LEU A 123 36.80 -46.07 -19.34
C LEU A 123 38.22 -46.62 -19.12
N ASP A 124 38.37 -47.72 -18.39
CA ASP A 124 39.63 -48.48 -18.22
C ASP A 124 40.85 -47.62 -17.83
N GLY A 125 40.62 -46.56 -17.04
CA GLY A 125 41.68 -45.66 -16.57
C GLY A 125 42.14 -44.60 -17.58
N ASP A 126 41.41 -44.39 -18.69
CA ASP A 126 41.64 -43.29 -19.63
C ASP A 126 41.31 -41.94 -18.97
N GLU A 127 42.35 -41.26 -18.46
CA GLU A 127 42.24 -40.04 -17.65
C GLU A 127 41.54 -38.89 -18.41
N ASP A 128 41.85 -38.72 -19.69
CA ASP A 128 41.26 -37.67 -20.53
C ASP A 128 39.76 -37.88 -20.68
N LYS A 129 39.33 -39.11 -20.99
CA LYS A 129 37.90 -39.43 -21.10
C LYS A 129 37.16 -39.33 -19.77
N ILE A 130 37.82 -39.67 -18.66
CA ILE A 130 37.22 -39.54 -17.32
C ILE A 130 37.03 -38.05 -16.98
N MET A 131 38.01 -37.20 -17.28
CA MET A 131 37.90 -35.76 -17.07
C MET A 131 36.78 -35.15 -17.94
N ASP A 132 36.71 -35.51 -19.23
CA ASP A 132 35.64 -35.06 -20.13
C ASP A 132 34.24 -35.45 -19.63
N LEU A 133 34.11 -36.67 -19.12
CA LEU A 133 32.85 -37.16 -18.54
C LEU A 133 32.46 -36.38 -17.27
N LEU A 134 33.42 -36.06 -16.41
CA LEU A 134 33.21 -35.27 -15.19
C LEU A 134 32.79 -33.84 -15.54
N GLN A 135 33.52 -33.20 -16.45
CA GLN A 135 33.26 -31.83 -16.86
C GLN A 135 31.92 -31.68 -17.58
N SER A 136 31.58 -32.60 -18.48
CA SER A 136 30.29 -32.59 -19.18
C SER A 136 29.12 -32.75 -18.21
N SER A 137 29.23 -33.68 -17.25
CA SER A 137 28.18 -33.91 -16.25
C SER A 137 28.01 -32.72 -15.30
N LEU A 138 29.10 -32.02 -14.96
CA LEU A 138 29.03 -30.80 -14.15
C LEU A 138 28.41 -29.65 -14.94
N HIS A 139 28.78 -29.48 -16.22
CA HIS A 139 28.18 -28.47 -17.10
C HIS A 139 26.69 -28.68 -17.31
N GLU A 140 26.25 -29.93 -17.48
CA GLU A 140 24.82 -30.27 -17.60
C GLU A 140 24.03 -29.76 -16.39
N ILE A 141 24.54 -30.01 -15.17
CA ILE A 141 23.90 -29.56 -13.92
C ILE A 141 23.93 -28.04 -13.79
N MET A 142 25.01 -27.37 -14.21
CA MET A 142 25.12 -25.91 -14.17
C MET A 142 24.19 -25.24 -15.19
N GLU A 143 24.03 -25.81 -16.38
CA GLU A 143 23.13 -25.29 -17.41
C GLU A 143 21.66 -25.40 -16.95
N GLU A 144 21.28 -26.54 -16.38
CA GLU A 144 19.96 -26.71 -15.78
C GLU A 144 19.72 -25.74 -14.61
N PHE A 145 20.75 -25.45 -13.81
CA PHE A 145 20.68 -24.47 -12.72
C PHE A 145 20.51 -23.03 -13.22
N SER A 146 21.03 -22.72 -14.42
CA SER A 146 20.93 -21.40 -15.03
C SER A 146 19.47 -21.03 -15.37
N ASN A 147 18.59 -22.03 -15.49
CA ASN A 147 17.15 -21.86 -15.64
C ASN A 147 16.40 -21.62 -14.30
N TYR A 148 17.02 -20.90 -13.36
CA TYR A 148 16.44 -20.56 -12.06
C TYR A 148 15.18 -19.69 -12.15
N GLN A 149 14.97 -19.01 -13.28
CA GLN A 149 13.81 -18.13 -13.52
C GLN A 149 12.50 -18.90 -13.38
N VAL A 150 12.43 -20.14 -13.86
CA VAL A 150 11.24 -21.02 -13.74
C VAL A 150 10.92 -21.34 -12.27
N ALA A 151 11.94 -21.45 -11.42
CA ALA A 151 11.75 -21.70 -9.99
C ALA A 151 11.39 -20.44 -9.18
N LEU A 152 11.55 -19.25 -9.78
CA LEU A 152 11.13 -17.96 -9.22
C LEU A 152 9.85 -17.42 -9.87
N GLU A 153 9.34 -18.08 -10.91
CA GLU A 153 8.02 -17.80 -11.45
C GLU A 153 6.98 -18.03 -10.37
N ARG A 154 6.10 -17.06 -10.20
CA ARG A 154 5.03 -17.19 -9.23
C ARG A 154 4.12 -18.34 -9.65
N PRO A 155 3.63 -19.16 -8.70
CA PRO A 155 2.43 -19.94 -8.99
C PRO A 155 1.38 -18.94 -9.51
N LYS A 156 0.75 -19.25 -10.63
CA LYS A 156 -0.44 -18.51 -11.05
C LYS A 156 -1.43 -18.70 -9.91
N ASP A 157 -1.70 -17.65 -9.15
CA ASP A 157 -2.80 -17.66 -8.21
C ASP A 157 -4.07 -17.85 -9.06
N ASP A 158 -4.65 -19.05 -9.02
CA ASP A 158 -5.98 -19.35 -9.57
C ASP A 158 -7.06 -18.69 -8.67
N GLU A 159 -6.92 -17.38 -8.43
CA GLU A 159 -7.87 -16.55 -7.68
C GLU A 159 -8.28 -15.33 -8.53
N ASP A 160 -8.75 -15.58 -9.74
CA ASP A 160 -9.55 -14.64 -10.54
C ASP A 160 -11.01 -15.13 -10.67
N GLU A 161 -11.52 -15.89 -9.69
CA GLU A 161 -12.95 -16.21 -9.55
C GLU A 161 -13.43 -15.87 -8.13
N GLN A 162 -13.60 -14.57 -7.85
CA GLN A 162 -14.62 -14.05 -6.94
C GLN A 162 -14.59 -12.52 -6.92
N ASP A 163 -15.25 -11.88 -7.89
CA ASP A 163 -16.15 -10.76 -7.60
C ASP A 163 -16.88 -10.35 -8.88
N GLY A 164 -18.02 -10.98 -9.12
CA GLY A 164 -18.80 -10.72 -10.32
C GLY A 164 -20.19 -11.31 -10.29
N GLU A 165 -20.92 -11.28 -9.16
CA GLU A 165 -22.39 -11.31 -9.19
C GLU A 165 -23.02 -11.07 -7.80
N LYS A 166 -23.33 -9.79 -7.50
CA LYS A 166 -24.53 -9.43 -6.74
C LYS A 166 -25.07 -8.09 -7.23
N THR A 167 -25.79 -8.11 -8.34
CA THR A 167 -26.92 -7.20 -8.59
C THR A 167 -27.83 -7.81 -9.66
N GLY A 168 -28.99 -8.28 -9.23
CA GLY A 168 -30.09 -8.78 -10.06
C GLY A 168 -31.29 -9.00 -9.16
#